data_AF-A0A4P5SVJ8-F1
#
_entry.id   AF-A0A4P5SVJ8-F1
#
_cell.length_a   1.000
_cell.length_b   1.000
_cell.length_c   1.000
_cell.angle_alpha   90.00
_cell.angle_beta   90.00
_cell.angle_gamma   90.00
#
_symmetry.space_group_name_H-M   'P 1'
#
loop_
_entity.id
_entity.type
_entity.pdbx_description
1 polymer ?
#
loop_
_entity_poly.entity_id
_entity_poly.type
_entity_poly.pdbx_seq_one_letter_code
_entity_poly.pdbx_strand_id
1 'polypeptide(L)'
;MNEDNLAESEILLSPRILKELNKACRDSKSRTWGQKPLKDDYNVTLREILWYVVNQVSILPKNHVEYVGALRLLTKFELTEAERRAVANTLIPIINLNKRSQRNRLLLKALNLSGWLVAFTLLPWLASYGHAPVLAIAIGILIFIPMFRALSQVPSHVFPRVTSVGLLGELGVPEAIPVLAREAVNSPMGMSSGQPAMAIGSAYALFKLLPTLTSNHYRAFDRVTIDNLNTILATETKKITPNAMERVELLVDAFDKIGDSRAIIPVQALKRQLIAKQSEFEDRQLRAQTASWQRSVLETNALPQVTAVENPYRNLQRKVERLLSTLEERRVQEELHDNLLRGTSAPQDTSELLRPITGKTEMEPPEQLLRAQGGDSEAKR
;
A
#
# COMPACT_ATOMS: atom_id res chain seq x y z
N MET A 1 5.19 16.44 13.48
CA MET A 1 4.65 17.29 12.40
C MET A 1 3.33 17.85 12.89
N ASN A 2 3.17 19.18 12.91
CA ASN A 2 1.98 19.85 13.44
C ASN A 2 0.77 19.57 12.54
N GLU A 3 -0.34 19.13 13.15
CA GLU A 3 -1.62 18.87 12.46
C GLU A 3 -2.30 20.15 11.94
N ASP A 4 -1.85 21.34 12.38
CA ASP A 4 -2.51 22.61 12.07
C ASP A 4 -2.19 23.20 10.68
N ASN A 5 -1.20 22.68 9.95
CA ASN A 5 -0.81 23.23 8.64
C ASN A 5 -1.46 22.56 7.41
N LEU A 6 -2.33 21.55 7.60
CA LEU A 6 -3.03 20.85 6.52
C LEU A 6 -4.49 21.29 6.34
N ALA A 7 -5.02 22.17 7.20
CA ALA A 7 -6.44 22.51 7.24
C ALA A 7 -6.90 23.52 6.15
N GLU A 8 -5.99 24.25 5.48
CA GLU A 8 -6.39 25.38 4.61
C GLU A 8 -5.75 25.40 3.21
N SER A 9 -5.12 24.32 2.75
CA SER A 9 -4.77 24.24 1.32
C SER A 9 -6.01 23.86 0.52
N GLU A 10 -6.77 24.85 0.03
CA GLU A 10 -7.74 24.66 -1.05
C GLU A 10 -6.99 24.24 -2.32
N ILE A 11 -6.81 22.93 -2.49
CA ILE A 11 -6.24 22.39 -3.72
C ILE A 11 -7.33 22.45 -4.79
N LEU A 12 -7.31 23.53 -5.57
CA LEU A 12 -8.12 23.72 -6.75
C LEU A 12 -7.64 22.78 -7.85
N LEU A 13 -8.56 21.96 -8.36
CA LEU A 13 -8.29 21.07 -9.49
C LEU A 13 -8.03 21.87 -10.76
N SER A 14 -7.16 21.37 -11.63
CA SER A 14 -7.00 22.01 -12.94
C SER A 14 -8.34 22.00 -13.71
N PRO A 15 -8.69 23.09 -14.43
CA PRO A 15 -9.93 23.16 -15.22
C PRO A 15 -10.10 22.01 -16.22
N ARG A 16 -8.99 21.39 -16.64
CA ARG A 16 -8.96 20.23 -17.54
C ARG A 16 -9.56 18.98 -16.89
N ILE A 17 -9.23 18.71 -15.63
CA ILE A 17 -9.75 17.56 -14.87
C ILE A 17 -11.25 17.74 -14.63
N LEU A 18 -11.66 18.95 -14.26
CA LEU A 18 -13.07 19.29 -14.06
C LEU A 18 -13.92 19.05 -15.32
N LYS A 19 -13.39 19.44 -16.49
CA LYS A 19 -14.06 19.28 -17.78
C LYS A 19 -14.25 17.81 -18.16
N GLU A 20 -13.22 16.98 -17.97
CA GLU A 20 -13.30 15.55 -18.26
C GLU A 20 -14.16 14.78 -17.26
N LEU A 21 -14.15 15.16 -15.97
CA LEU A 21 -15.09 14.62 -14.98
C LEU A 21 -16.53 14.99 -15.35
N ASN A 22 -16.82 16.25 -15.66
CA ASN A 22 -18.14 16.68 -16.11
C ASN A 22 -18.60 15.96 -17.38
N LYS A 23 -17.68 15.67 -18.30
CA LYS A 23 -17.95 14.91 -19.51
C LYS A 23 -18.26 13.44 -19.17
N ALA A 24 -17.45 12.77 -18.35
CA ALA A 24 -17.71 11.41 -17.90
C ALA A 24 -19.04 11.29 -17.12
N CYS A 25 -19.38 12.30 -16.34
CA CYS A 25 -20.66 12.40 -15.63
C CYS A 25 -21.84 12.55 -16.61
N ARG A 26 -21.69 13.37 -17.67
CA ARG A 26 -22.71 13.53 -18.73
C ARG A 26 -22.87 12.28 -19.59
N ASP A 27 -21.77 11.58 -19.87
CA ASP A 27 -21.75 10.39 -20.72
C ASP A 27 -22.25 9.13 -19.97
N SER A 28 -22.26 9.16 -18.63
CA SER A 28 -22.94 8.16 -17.82
C SER A 28 -24.46 8.27 -18.02
N LYS A 29 -25.05 7.34 -18.77
CA LYS A 29 -26.50 7.31 -19.11
C LYS A 29 -27.44 7.07 -17.90
N SER A 30 -26.97 7.10 -16.65
CA SER A 30 -27.85 6.89 -15.49
C SER A 30 -28.61 8.18 -15.16
N ARG A 31 -29.94 8.18 -15.35
CA ARG A 31 -30.85 9.31 -15.04
C ARG A 31 -30.92 9.69 -13.54
N THR A 32 -30.09 9.09 -12.68
CA THR A 32 -29.98 9.41 -11.24
C THR A 32 -29.00 10.53 -10.95
N TRP A 33 -28.24 10.99 -11.94
CA TRP A 33 -27.44 12.21 -11.83
C TRP A 33 -28.39 13.41 -11.92
N GLY A 34 -28.74 13.97 -10.76
CA GLY A 34 -29.60 15.15 -10.69
C GLY A 34 -29.12 16.26 -11.62
N GLN A 35 -30.06 16.95 -12.26
CA GLN A 35 -29.87 17.99 -13.28
C GLN A 35 -29.18 19.29 -12.78
N LYS A 36 -28.27 19.21 -11.82
CA LYS A 36 -27.36 20.32 -11.53
C LYS A 36 -26.00 19.95 -12.09
N PRO A 37 -25.62 20.43 -13.29
CA PRO A 37 -24.20 20.47 -13.64
C PRO A 37 -23.45 21.07 -12.45
N LEU A 38 -22.25 20.55 -12.14
CA LEU A 38 -21.29 21.27 -11.32
C LEU A 38 -21.27 22.69 -11.89
N LYS A 39 -21.79 23.67 -11.13
CA LYS A 39 -21.94 25.04 -11.62
C LYS A 39 -20.59 25.46 -12.19
N ASP A 40 -20.60 26.26 -13.25
CA ASP A 40 -19.38 26.80 -13.91
C ASP A 40 -18.51 27.69 -12.98
N ASP A 41 -18.83 27.75 -11.68
CA ASP A 41 -17.99 28.35 -10.65
C ASP A 41 -16.79 27.41 -10.40
N TYR A 42 -15.62 27.85 -10.85
CA TYR A 42 -14.33 27.14 -10.89
C TYR A 42 -13.76 26.69 -9.53
N ASN A 43 -14.54 26.73 -8.45
CA ASN A 43 -14.08 26.44 -7.09
C ASN A 43 -14.68 25.14 -6.56
N VAL A 44 -14.69 24.08 -7.38
CA VAL A 44 -14.97 22.74 -6.85
C VAL A 44 -13.65 22.13 -6.41
N THR A 45 -13.45 22.06 -5.10
CA THR A 45 -12.18 21.54 -4.54
C THR A 45 -12.07 20.04 -4.78
N LEU A 46 -10.84 19.50 -4.87
CA LEU A 46 -10.63 18.03 -4.89
C LEU A 46 -11.33 17.38 -3.69
N ARG A 47 -11.36 18.08 -2.56
CA ARG A 47 -12.08 17.68 -1.34
C ARG A 47 -13.58 17.55 -1.58
N GLU A 48 -14.22 18.45 -2.31
CA GLU A 48 -15.65 18.35 -2.64
C GLU A 48 -15.94 17.25 -3.66
N ILE A 49 -15.04 16.98 -4.61
CA ILE A 49 -15.20 15.84 -5.53
C ILE A 49 -14.97 14.52 -4.80
N LEU A 50 -13.93 14.42 -3.97
CA LEU A 50 -13.70 13.24 -3.13
C LEU A 50 -14.81 13.06 -2.10
N TRP A 51 -15.25 14.14 -1.45
CA TRP A 51 -16.40 14.11 -0.56
C TRP A 51 -17.64 13.73 -1.34
N TYR A 52 -17.89 14.23 -2.54
CA TYR A 52 -19.03 13.82 -3.36
C TYR A 52 -18.91 12.36 -3.77
N VAL A 53 -17.76 11.87 -4.22
CA VAL A 53 -17.52 10.45 -4.57
C VAL A 53 -17.69 9.55 -3.35
N VAL A 54 -17.10 9.91 -2.20
CA VAL A 54 -17.21 9.17 -0.94
C VAL A 54 -18.62 9.25 -0.36
N ASN A 55 -19.29 10.40 -0.46
CA ASN A 55 -20.63 10.62 0.07
C ASN A 55 -21.70 9.95 -0.83
N GLN A 56 -21.50 9.94 -2.14
CA GLN A 56 -22.25 9.12 -3.09
C GLN A 56 -22.01 7.62 -2.85
N VAL A 57 -20.82 7.21 -2.42
CA VAL A 57 -20.56 5.82 -1.99
C VAL A 57 -21.32 5.46 -0.71
N SER A 58 -21.51 6.39 0.22
CA SER A 58 -22.35 6.17 1.41
C SER A 58 -23.86 6.28 1.14
N ILE A 59 -24.29 6.94 0.06
CA ILE A 59 -25.71 7.23 -0.21
C ILE A 59 -26.29 6.42 -1.40
N LEU A 60 -25.47 5.97 -2.36
CA LEU A 60 -25.91 5.33 -3.61
C LEU A 60 -25.01 4.15 -4.03
N PRO A 61 -25.33 2.92 -3.58
CA PRO A 61 -24.54 1.72 -3.88
C PRO A 61 -25.06 0.93 -5.09
N LYS A 62 -25.98 1.49 -5.88
CA LYS A 62 -26.46 0.84 -7.12
C LYS A 62 -25.42 0.87 -8.25
N ASN A 63 -24.40 1.71 -8.15
CA ASN A 63 -23.46 1.97 -9.23
C ASN A 63 -22.01 1.69 -8.83
N HIS A 64 -21.71 0.47 -8.37
CA HIS A 64 -20.31 0.02 -8.17
C HIS A 64 -19.43 0.24 -9.41
N VAL A 65 -20.03 0.15 -10.60
CA VAL A 65 -19.38 0.44 -11.89
C VAL A 65 -19.01 1.92 -12.01
N GLU A 66 -19.84 2.84 -11.52
CA GLU A 66 -19.53 4.28 -11.53
C GLU A 66 -18.46 4.62 -10.49
N TYR A 67 -18.47 3.98 -9.30
CA TYR A 67 -17.40 4.16 -8.32
C TYR A 67 -16.04 3.69 -8.86
N VAL A 68 -15.97 2.47 -9.40
CA VAL A 68 -14.75 1.95 -10.04
C VAL A 68 -14.36 2.80 -11.25
N GLY A 69 -15.33 3.25 -12.04
CA GLY A 69 -15.11 4.14 -13.18
C GLY A 69 -14.51 5.48 -12.77
N ALA A 70 -15.08 6.14 -11.77
CA ALA A 70 -14.58 7.40 -11.23
C ALA A 70 -13.16 7.26 -10.67
N LEU A 71 -12.89 6.20 -9.92
CA LEU A 71 -11.55 5.96 -9.39
C LEU A 71 -10.53 5.59 -10.48
N ARG A 72 -10.94 4.84 -11.49
CA ARG A 72 -10.08 4.52 -12.64
C ARG A 72 -9.83 5.74 -13.53
N LEU A 73 -10.72 6.74 -13.51
CA LEU A 73 -10.45 8.03 -14.12
C LEU A 73 -9.37 8.79 -13.33
N LEU A 74 -9.37 8.73 -11.99
CA LEU A 74 -8.31 9.34 -11.18
C LEU A 74 -6.91 8.83 -11.53
N THR A 75 -6.76 7.55 -11.86
CA THR A 75 -5.46 6.99 -12.27
C THR A 75 -5.01 7.42 -13.67
N LYS A 76 -5.90 8.01 -14.49
CA LYS A 76 -5.56 8.52 -15.82
C LYS A 76 -5.11 9.98 -15.80
N PHE A 77 -5.33 10.69 -14.70
CA PHE A 77 -4.89 12.07 -14.56
C PHE A 77 -3.52 12.12 -13.90
N GLU A 78 -2.67 13.04 -14.36
CA GLU A 78 -1.43 13.39 -13.68
C GLU A 78 -1.78 14.18 -12.41
N LEU A 79 -2.04 13.46 -11.33
CA LEU A 79 -2.27 14.03 -10.01
C LEU A 79 -0.94 14.51 -9.41
N THR A 80 -0.96 15.71 -8.82
CA THR A 80 0.16 16.21 -8.02
C THR A 80 0.37 15.35 -6.77
N GLU A 81 1.56 15.40 -6.16
CA GLU A 81 1.85 14.59 -4.97
C GLU A 81 0.89 14.89 -3.80
N ALA A 82 0.52 16.16 -3.61
CA ALA A 82 -0.44 16.56 -2.59
C ALA A 82 -1.84 15.98 -2.84
N GLU A 83 -2.31 15.99 -4.09
CA GLU A 83 -3.60 15.39 -4.48
C GLU A 83 -3.58 13.87 -4.30
N ARG A 84 -2.49 13.19 -4.67
CA ARG A 84 -2.34 11.75 -4.47
C ARG A 84 -2.40 11.37 -3.00
N ARG A 85 -1.72 12.13 -2.14
CA ARG A 85 -1.80 11.95 -0.68
C ARG A 85 -3.21 12.21 -0.14
N ALA A 86 -3.90 13.25 -0.61
CA ALA A 86 -5.29 13.53 -0.21
C ALA A 86 -6.23 12.37 -0.58
N VAL A 87 -6.13 11.85 -1.81
CA VAL A 87 -6.89 10.67 -2.24
C VAL A 87 -6.54 9.46 -1.37
N ALA A 88 -5.26 9.18 -1.13
CA ALA A 88 -4.83 8.06 -0.31
C ALA A 88 -5.38 8.14 1.13
N ASN A 89 -5.36 9.33 1.75
CA ASN A 89 -5.92 9.57 3.07
C ASN A 89 -7.43 9.34 3.14
N THR A 90 -8.16 9.51 2.04
CA THR A 90 -9.58 9.14 1.97
C THR A 90 -9.82 7.64 1.76
N LEU A 91 -8.93 6.95 1.04
CA LEU A 91 -9.04 5.51 0.76
C LEU A 91 -8.61 4.63 1.93
N ILE A 92 -7.61 5.06 2.72
CA ILE A 92 -7.09 4.30 3.87
C ILE A 92 -8.21 3.95 4.89
N PRO A 93 -9.07 4.88 5.32
CA PRO A 93 -10.22 4.57 6.17
C PRO A 93 -11.16 3.52 5.57
N ILE A 94 -11.40 3.55 4.25
CA ILE A 94 -12.27 2.59 3.55
C ILE A 94 -11.69 1.18 3.63
N ILE A 95 -10.37 1.03 3.50
CA ILE A 95 -9.68 -0.25 3.67
C ILE A 95 -9.77 -0.71 5.13
N ASN A 96 -9.65 0.22 6.07
CA ASN A 96 -9.74 -0.01 7.50
C ASN A 96 -11.18 -0.24 8.01
N LEU A 97 -12.23 -0.05 7.19
CA LEU A 97 -13.61 -0.28 7.60
C LEU A 97 -13.77 -1.73 8.10
N ASN A 98 -13.89 -1.83 9.42
CA ASN A 98 -13.76 -3.08 10.15
C ASN A 98 -14.91 -4.05 9.81
N LYS A 99 -14.57 -5.35 9.65
CA LYS A 99 -15.49 -6.47 9.34
C LYS A 99 -16.67 -6.63 10.34
N ARG A 100 -16.61 -5.95 11.50
CA ARG A 100 -17.50 -6.17 12.66
C ARG A 100 -18.63 -5.17 12.86
N SER A 101 -18.74 -4.10 12.09
CA SER A 101 -19.90 -3.21 12.22
C SER A 101 -21.17 -3.93 11.72
N GLN A 102 -22.01 -4.41 12.65
CA GLN A 102 -23.36 -4.92 12.35
C GLN A 102 -24.20 -3.85 11.61
N ARG A 103 -23.97 -2.56 11.89
CA ARG A 103 -24.57 -1.44 11.16
C ARG A 103 -24.25 -1.50 9.66
N ASN A 104 -23.01 -1.80 9.29
CA ASN A 104 -22.60 -1.91 7.89
C ASN A 104 -23.25 -3.13 7.21
N ARG A 105 -23.46 -4.23 7.94
CA ARG A 105 -24.19 -5.40 7.42
C ARG A 105 -25.68 -5.13 7.18
N LEU A 106 -26.33 -4.38 8.08
CA LEU A 106 -27.74 -3.98 7.93
C LEU A 106 -27.94 -3.00 6.77
N LEU A 107 -27.04 -2.02 6.64
CA LEU A 107 -26.99 -1.12 5.49
C LEU A 107 -26.88 -1.93 4.20
N LEU A 108 -25.91 -2.84 4.10
CA LEU A 108 -25.69 -3.65 2.89
C LEU A 108 -26.86 -4.61 2.56
N LYS A 109 -27.59 -5.13 3.57
CA LYS A 109 -28.81 -5.94 3.36
C LYS A 109 -29.97 -5.11 2.78
N ALA A 110 -30.20 -3.91 3.31
CA ALA A 110 -31.22 -2.99 2.79
C ALA A 110 -30.91 -2.58 1.34
N LEU A 111 -29.62 -2.46 1.00
CA LEU A 111 -29.16 -2.05 -0.32
C LEU A 111 -29.29 -3.15 -1.38
N ASN A 112 -29.07 -4.42 -1.04
CA ASN A 112 -29.33 -5.54 -1.94
C ASN A 112 -30.83 -5.61 -2.34
N LEU A 113 -31.75 -5.34 -1.40
CA LEU A 113 -33.19 -5.27 -1.67
C LEU A 113 -33.55 -4.21 -2.73
N SER A 114 -32.83 -3.09 -2.73
CA SER A 114 -33.10 -1.96 -3.64
C SER A 114 -32.68 -2.25 -5.09
N GLY A 115 -31.67 -3.10 -5.31
CA GLY A 115 -31.24 -3.55 -6.63
C GLY A 115 -32.26 -4.50 -7.28
N TRP A 116 -32.83 -5.40 -6.49
CA TRP A 116 -33.94 -6.26 -6.91
C TRP A 116 -35.18 -5.45 -7.31
N LEU A 117 -35.53 -4.41 -6.55
CA LEU A 117 -36.65 -3.52 -6.87
C LEU A 117 -36.49 -2.84 -8.24
N VAL A 118 -35.29 -2.37 -8.58
CA VAL A 118 -35.05 -1.72 -9.90
C VAL A 118 -35.08 -2.74 -11.04
N ALA A 119 -34.49 -3.92 -10.84
CA ALA A 119 -34.54 -5.00 -11.83
C ALA A 119 -36.00 -5.44 -12.11
N PHE A 120 -36.82 -5.56 -11.07
CA PHE A 120 -38.25 -5.88 -11.19
C PHE A 120 -39.07 -4.77 -11.87
N THR A 121 -38.69 -3.50 -11.72
CA THR A 121 -39.38 -2.39 -12.39
C THR A 121 -38.99 -2.20 -13.86
N LEU A 122 -37.75 -2.57 -14.24
CA LEU A 122 -37.25 -2.41 -15.61
C LEU A 122 -37.57 -3.60 -16.52
N LEU A 123 -37.72 -4.80 -15.96
CA LEU A 123 -38.05 -6.01 -16.72
C LEU A 123 -39.35 -5.89 -17.55
N PRO A 124 -40.47 -5.37 -16.99
CA PRO A 124 -41.71 -5.22 -17.74
C PRO A 124 -41.63 -4.18 -18.85
N TRP A 125 -40.82 -3.12 -18.65
CA TRP A 125 -40.63 -2.07 -19.64
C TRP A 125 -39.82 -2.56 -20.84
N LEU A 126 -38.78 -3.37 -20.61
CA LEU A 126 -37.95 -3.97 -21.67
C LEU A 126 -38.68 -5.07 -22.45
N ALA A 127 -39.68 -5.74 -21.86
CA ALA A 127 -40.52 -6.73 -22.53
C ALA A 127 -41.46 -6.13 -23.59
N SER A 128 -41.60 -4.79 -23.65
CA SER A 128 -42.49 -4.09 -24.58
C SER A 128 -41.91 -3.85 -25.99
N TYR A 129 -40.61 -4.08 -26.20
CA TYR A 129 -39.96 -3.95 -27.51
C TYR A 129 -39.74 -5.35 -28.13
N GLY A 130 -40.15 -5.57 -29.39
CA GLY A 130 -40.28 -6.91 -29.98
C GLY A 130 -38.99 -7.76 -30.05
N HIS A 131 -39.15 -9.06 -29.77
CA HIS A 131 -38.28 -10.27 -29.86
C HIS A 131 -36.73 -10.20 -29.74
N ALA A 132 -36.04 -9.18 -30.25
CA ALA A 132 -34.60 -8.97 -30.02
C ALA A 132 -34.21 -8.79 -28.53
N PRO A 133 -35.00 -8.14 -27.66
CA PRO A 133 -34.65 -8.04 -26.26
C PRO A 133 -34.92 -9.33 -25.51
N VAL A 134 -35.76 -10.25 -26.00
CA VAL A 134 -35.92 -11.57 -25.35
C VAL A 134 -34.62 -12.37 -25.39
N LEU A 135 -33.89 -12.31 -26.52
CA LEU A 135 -32.57 -12.94 -26.65
C LEU A 135 -31.50 -12.20 -25.82
N ALA A 136 -31.51 -10.87 -25.81
CA ALA A 136 -30.57 -10.07 -24.99
C ALA A 136 -30.82 -10.24 -23.48
N ILE A 137 -32.08 -10.38 -23.07
CA ILE A 137 -32.49 -10.71 -21.70
C ILE A 137 -32.09 -12.15 -21.38
N ALA A 138 -32.28 -13.11 -22.27
CA ALA A 138 -31.86 -14.49 -22.04
C ALA A 138 -30.33 -14.62 -21.91
N ILE A 139 -29.55 -13.97 -22.78
CA ILE A 139 -28.08 -13.90 -22.71
C ILE A 139 -27.64 -13.12 -21.46
N GLY A 140 -28.32 -12.01 -21.15
CA GLY A 140 -28.12 -11.25 -19.93
C GLY A 140 -28.35 -12.10 -18.68
N ILE A 141 -29.44 -12.85 -18.62
CA ILE A 141 -29.76 -13.78 -17.53
C ILE A 141 -28.71 -14.91 -17.47
N LEU A 142 -28.33 -15.51 -18.59
CA LEU A 142 -27.35 -16.61 -18.64
C LEU A 142 -25.92 -16.19 -18.29
N ILE A 143 -25.52 -14.95 -18.56
CA ILE A 143 -24.17 -14.44 -18.27
C ILE A 143 -24.15 -13.68 -16.94
N PHE A 144 -25.10 -12.77 -16.73
CA PHE A 144 -25.17 -11.97 -15.52
C PHE A 144 -25.66 -12.77 -14.31
N ILE A 145 -26.55 -13.77 -14.40
CA ILE A 145 -26.92 -14.51 -13.18
C ILE A 145 -25.76 -15.30 -12.59
N PRO A 146 -24.93 -16.06 -13.33
CA PRO A 146 -23.77 -16.71 -12.75
C PRO A 146 -22.67 -15.71 -12.37
N MET A 147 -22.43 -14.65 -13.15
CA MET A 147 -21.48 -13.59 -12.79
C MET A 147 -21.93 -12.83 -11.54
N PHE A 148 -23.22 -12.51 -11.43
CA PHE A 148 -23.83 -11.83 -10.29
C PHE A 148 -24.00 -12.78 -9.11
N ARG A 149 -24.22 -14.09 -9.30
CA ARG A 149 -24.13 -15.09 -8.23
C ARG A 149 -22.71 -15.17 -7.70
N ALA A 150 -21.70 -15.23 -8.56
CA ALA A 150 -20.30 -15.19 -8.17
C ALA A 150 -19.94 -13.87 -7.44
N LEU A 151 -20.43 -12.73 -7.94
CA LEU A 151 -20.22 -11.41 -7.32
C LEU A 151 -21.06 -11.20 -6.04
N SER A 152 -22.25 -11.81 -5.93
CA SER A 152 -23.10 -11.75 -4.74
C SER A 152 -22.63 -12.70 -3.63
N GLN A 153 -21.85 -13.71 -3.99
CA GLN A 153 -21.10 -14.54 -3.04
C GLN A 153 -19.87 -13.80 -2.50
N VAL A 154 -19.32 -12.83 -3.24
CA VAL A 154 -18.34 -11.90 -2.70
C VAL A 154 -19.10 -10.93 -1.78
N PRO A 155 -18.76 -10.88 -0.49
CA PRO A 155 -19.42 -9.94 0.40
C PRO A 155 -19.29 -8.53 -0.15
N SER A 156 -20.39 -7.79 -0.29
CA SER A 156 -20.45 -6.48 -0.96
C SER A 156 -19.50 -5.41 -0.38
N HIS A 157 -18.93 -5.63 0.80
CA HIS A 157 -17.89 -4.80 1.41
C HIS A 157 -16.46 -5.12 0.94
N VAL A 158 -16.22 -6.29 0.31
CA VAL A 158 -14.88 -6.70 -0.16
C VAL A 158 -14.51 -5.95 -1.44
N PHE A 159 -15.46 -5.77 -2.35
CA PHE A 159 -15.19 -5.16 -3.65
C PHE A 159 -14.68 -3.71 -3.58
N PRO A 160 -15.31 -2.79 -2.79
CA PRO A 160 -14.77 -1.45 -2.60
C PRO A 160 -13.38 -1.44 -1.95
N ARG A 161 -13.12 -2.37 -1.02
CA ARG A 161 -11.81 -2.50 -0.34
C ARG A 161 -10.73 -2.95 -1.33
N VAL A 162 -10.99 -3.99 -2.12
CA VAL A 162 -10.05 -4.49 -3.14
C VAL A 162 -9.77 -3.41 -4.19
N THR A 163 -10.80 -2.69 -4.62
CA THR A 163 -10.63 -1.58 -5.58
C THR A 163 -9.77 -0.46 -4.97
N SER A 164 -10.06 -0.07 -3.72
CA SER A 164 -9.29 0.97 -3.00
C SER A 164 -7.82 0.58 -2.82
N VAL A 165 -7.57 -0.69 -2.50
CA VAL A 165 -6.22 -1.26 -2.42
C VAL A 165 -5.48 -1.15 -3.76
N GLY A 166 -6.13 -1.55 -4.86
CA GLY A 166 -5.55 -1.44 -6.19
C GLY A 166 -5.18 0.00 -6.54
N LEU A 167 -6.06 0.94 -6.22
CA LEU A 167 -5.83 2.38 -6.46
C LEU A 167 -4.71 2.94 -5.61
N LEU A 168 -4.60 2.54 -4.34
CA LEU A 168 -3.45 2.96 -3.52
C LEU A 168 -2.13 2.52 -4.14
N GLY A 169 -2.08 1.31 -4.73
CA GLY A 169 -0.93 0.84 -5.49
C GLY A 169 -0.64 1.70 -6.74
N GLU A 170 -1.68 2.13 -7.46
CA GLU A 170 -1.55 3.01 -8.63
C GLU A 170 -1.14 4.45 -8.26
N LEU A 171 -1.58 4.95 -7.10
CA LEU A 171 -1.30 6.31 -6.66
C LEU A 171 0.17 6.52 -6.24
N GLY A 172 0.94 5.45 -6.00
CA GLY A 172 2.37 5.61 -5.70
C GLY A 172 2.65 6.19 -4.31
N VAL A 173 1.67 6.21 -3.39
CA VAL A 173 1.76 6.88 -2.09
C VAL A 173 2.36 5.93 -1.03
N PRO A 174 3.60 6.16 -0.56
CA PRO A 174 4.29 5.25 0.37
C PRO A 174 3.62 5.15 1.74
N GLU A 175 2.83 6.15 2.15
CA GLU A 175 2.04 6.16 3.39
C GLU A 175 0.98 5.05 3.43
N ALA A 176 0.64 4.44 2.29
CA ALA A 176 -0.25 3.30 2.21
C ALA A 176 0.42 1.96 2.61
N ILE A 177 1.76 1.89 2.65
CA ILE A 177 2.51 0.65 2.89
C ILE A 177 2.12 -0.05 4.20
N PRO A 178 1.99 0.64 5.35
CA PRO A 178 1.55 0.01 6.61
C PRO A 178 0.23 -0.75 6.49
N VAL A 179 -0.75 -0.12 5.84
CA VAL A 179 -2.10 -0.68 5.67
C VAL A 179 -2.04 -1.88 4.73
N LEU A 180 -1.33 -1.75 3.61
CA LEU A 180 -1.21 -2.80 2.60
C LEU A 180 -0.43 -4.01 3.13
N ALA A 181 0.67 -3.79 3.85
CA ALA A 181 1.45 -4.87 4.47
C ALA A 181 0.60 -5.63 5.50
N ARG A 182 -0.15 -4.90 6.34
CA ARG A 182 -1.05 -5.51 7.33
C ARG A 182 -2.15 -6.33 6.67
N GLU A 183 -2.81 -5.78 5.65
CA GLU A 183 -3.88 -6.46 4.94
C GLU A 183 -3.38 -7.67 4.12
N ALA A 184 -2.15 -7.63 3.60
CA ALA A 184 -1.50 -8.75 2.92
C ALA A 184 -1.22 -9.92 3.88
N VAL A 185 -0.85 -9.66 5.13
CA VAL A 185 -0.60 -10.69 6.16
C VAL A 185 -1.88 -11.22 6.79
N ASN A 186 -2.85 -10.34 7.08
CA ASN A 186 -4.05 -10.67 7.87
C ASN A 186 -5.09 -11.54 7.17
N SER A 187 -4.85 -11.99 5.94
CA SER A 187 -5.71 -12.97 5.28
C SER A 187 -5.04 -14.34 5.30
N PRO A 188 -5.17 -15.12 6.39
CA PRO A 188 -4.71 -16.49 6.37
C PRO A 188 -5.45 -17.22 5.24
N MET A 189 -4.71 -17.85 4.33
CA MET A 189 -5.21 -18.62 3.19
C MET A 189 -6.22 -19.74 3.54
N GLY A 190 -6.58 -19.91 4.82
CA GLY A 190 -7.36 -21.05 5.31
C GLY A 190 -8.80 -20.78 5.74
N MET A 191 -9.27 -19.54 5.98
CA MET A 191 -10.61 -19.37 6.60
C MET A 191 -11.41 -18.18 6.04
N SER A 192 -12.55 -18.51 5.42
CA SER A 192 -13.57 -17.66 4.77
C SER A 192 -13.29 -17.21 3.33
N SER A 193 -14.19 -17.62 2.44
CA SER A 193 -14.15 -17.57 0.96
C SER A 193 -14.00 -16.20 0.30
N GLY A 194 -13.98 -15.09 1.06
CA GLY A 194 -13.84 -13.72 0.53
C GLY A 194 -12.52 -13.01 0.86
N GLN A 195 -11.66 -13.59 1.69
CA GLN A 195 -10.40 -12.94 2.12
C GLN A 195 -9.20 -13.04 1.16
N PRO A 196 -9.05 -14.06 0.28
CA PRO A 196 -7.82 -14.17 -0.51
C PRO A 196 -7.67 -13.04 -1.53
N ALA A 197 -8.76 -12.56 -2.12
CA ALA A 197 -8.70 -11.46 -3.10
C ALA A 197 -8.12 -10.17 -2.51
N MET A 198 -8.41 -9.89 -1.23
CA MET A 198 -7.95 -8.67 -0.57
C MET A 198 -6.46 -8.75 -0.23
N ALA A 199 -5.98 -9.89 0.28
CA ALA A 199 -4.53 -10.07 0.47
C ALA A 199 -3.76 -10.12 -0.85
N ILE A 200 -4.28 -10.78 -1.89
CA ILE A 200 -3.65 -10.78 -3.21
C ILE A 200 -3.56 -9.36 -3.77
N GLY A 201 -4.66 -8.61 -3.71
CA GLY A 201 -4.70 -7.21 -4.13
C GLY A 201 -3.73 -6.34 -3.31
N SER A 202 -3.66 -6.56 -1.99
CA SER A 202 -2.80 -5.78 -1.09
C SER A 202 -1.34 -6.10 -1.31
N ALA A 203 -0.99 -7.37 -1.51
CA ALA A 203 0.35 -7.79 -1.88
C ALA A 203 0.75 -7.17 -3.22
N TYR A 204 -0.11 -7.26 -4.25
CA TYR A 204 0.17 -6.65 -5.55
C TYR A 204 0.39 -5.14 -5.45
N ALA A 205 -0.49 -4.41 -4.77
CA ALA A 205 -0.35 -2.98 -4.55
C ALA A 205 0.91 -2.64 -3.74
N LEU A 206 1.22 -3.44 -2.71
CA LEU A 206 2.44 -3.30 -1.93
C LEU A 206 3.69 -3.42 -2.81
N PHE A 207 3.82 -4.50 -3.60
CA PHE A 207 4.99 -4.69 -4.46
C PHE A 207 5.13 -3.61 -5.53
N LYS A 208 4.03 -3.00 -5.95
CA LYS A 208 4.05 -1.84 -6.84
C LYS A 208 4.55 -0.55 -6.14
N LEU A 209 4.30 -0.42 -4.84
CA LEU A 209 4.73 0.73 -4.03
C LEU A 209 6.15 0.60 -3.46
N LEU A 210 6.65 -0.60 -3.19
CA LEU A 210 8.00 -0.78 -2.63
C LEU A 210 9.12 -0.06 -3.44
N PRO A 211 9.10 -0.05 -4.79
CA PRO A 211 10.06 0.71 -5.57
C PRO A 211 10.06 2.22 -5.29
N THR A 212 8.92 2.81 -4.94
CA THR A 212 8.76 4.26 -4.73
C THR A 212 9.32 4.73 -3.38
N LEU A 213 9.68 3.79 -2.50
CA LEU A 213 10.38 4.11 -1.27
C LEU A 213 11.70 4.84 -1.57
N THR A 214 12.01 5.80 -0.72
CA THR A 214 13.27 6.56 -0.71
C THR A 214 13.93 6.44 0.66
N SER A 215 15.19 6.84 0.78
CA SER A 215 15.92 6.90 2.06
C SER A 215 15.23 7.80 3.10
N ASN A 216 14.38 8.74 2.69
CA ASN A 216 13.63 9.61 3.62
C ASN A 216 12.58 8.84 4.43
N HIS A 217 12.23 7.62 4.00
CA HIS A 217 11.31 6.74 4.72
C HIS A 217 12.03 5.88 5.78
N TYR A 218 13.33 6.14 5.99
CA TYR A 218 14.09 5.54 7.09
C TYR A 218 13.38 5.80 8.42
N ARG A 219 13.10 4.74 9.17
CA ARG A 219 12.35 4.76 10.46
C ARG A 219 10.94 5.37 10.42
N ALA A 220 10.40 5.67 9.23
CA ALA A 220 9.03 6.18 9.10
C ALA A 220 7.97 5.12 9.42
N PHE A 221 8.35 3.84 9.32
CA PHE A 221 7.46 2.71 9.58
C PHE A 221 7.49 2.27 11.03
N ASP A 222 6.30 1.96 11.55
CA ASP A 222 6.16 1.41 12.89
C ASP A 222 6.61 -0.06 12.94
N ARG A 223 6.79 -0.55 14.16
CA ARG A 223 7.18 -1.95 14.41
C ARG A 223 6.26 -2.95 13.71
N VAL A 224 4.96 -2.70 13.74
CA VAL A 224 3.94 -3.60 13.18
C VAL A 224 4.10 -3.72 11.66
N THR A 225 4.37 -2.62 10.97
CA THR A 225 4.63 -2.64 9.53
C THR A 225 5.86 -3.46 9.19
N ILE A 226 6.96 -3.28 9.93
CA ILE A 226 8.20 -4.03 9.72
C ILE A 226 7.99 -5.53 9.97
N ASP A 227 7.28 -5.90 11.03
CA ASP A 227 6.95 -7.29 11.33
C ASP A 227 6.07 -7.92 10.23
N ASN A 228 5.14 -7.14 9.65
CA ASN A 228 4.34 -7.59 8.51
C ASN A 228 5.19 -7.79 7.25
N LEU A 229 6.08 -6.86 6.92
CA LEU A 229 7.01 -7.00 5.79
C LEU A 229 7.94 -8.21 5.96
N ASN A 230 8.46 -8.43 7.17
CA ASN A 230 9.24 -9.61 7.52
C ASN A 230 8.45 -10.91 7.32
N THR A 231 7.16 -10.90 7.68
CA THR A 231 6.25 -12.05 7.48
C THR A 231 6.01 -12.33 6.00
N ILE A 232 5.84 -11.28 5.19
CA ILE A 232 5.69 -11.40 3.73
C ILE A 232 6.98 -11.95 3.12
N LEU A 233 8.15 -11.42 3.52
CA LEU A 233 9.44 -11.92 3.08
C LEU A 233 9.58 -13.41 3.40
N ALA A 234 9.30 -13.82 4.64
CA ALA A 234 9.36 -15.23 5.04
C ALA A 234 8.41 -16.12 4.23
N THR A 235 7.23 -15.61 3.86
CA THR A 235 6.24 -16.34 3.05
C THR A 235 6.71 -16.51 1.61
N GLU A 236 7.22 -15.45 0.98
CA GLU A 236 7.76 -15.51 -0.38
C GLU A 236 9.01 -16.40 -0.45
N THR A 237 9.84 -16.35 0.59
CA THR A 237 11.09 -17.13 0.70
C THR A 237 10.80 -18.64 0.81
N LYS A 238 9.71 -19.05 1.45
CA LYS A 238 9.31 -20.48 1.51
C LYS A 238 9.05 -21.11 0.13
N LYS A 239 8.69 -20.31 -0.88
CA LYS A 239 8.36 -20.78 -2.23
C LYS A 239 9.10 -19.96 -3.28
N ILE A 240 10.43 -20.08 -3.29
CA ILE A 240 11.29 -19.42 -4.30
C ILE A 240 10.95 -19.97 -5.69
N THR A 241 10.07 -19.24 -6.36
CA THR A 241 9.71 -19.37 -7.77
C THR A 241 10.28 -18.15 -8.52
N PRO A 242 10.43 -18.17 -9.86
CA PRO A 242 10.92 -17.02 -10.59
C PRO A 242 10.15 -15.72 -10.29
N ASN A 243 8.81 -15.80 -10.20
CA ASN A 243 7.97 -14.66 -9.84
C ASN A 243 8.15 -14.22 -8.36
N ALA A 244 8.40 -15.18 -7.45
CA ALA A 244 8.70 -14.84 -6.07
C ALA A 244 10.08 -14.19 -5.93
N MET A 245 11.05 -14.51 -6.79
CA MET A 245 12.38 -13.89 -6.74
C MET A 245 12.31 -12.38 -6.99
N GLU A 246 11.56 -11.94 -8.00
CA GLU A 246 11.35 -10.51 -8.27
C GLU A 246 10.74 -9.81 -7.04
N ARG A 247 9.73 -10.43 -6.42
CA ARG A 247 9.09 -9.91 -5.20
C ARG A 247 10.03 -9.86 -4.00
N VAL A 248 10.86 -10.88 -3.83
CA VAL A 248 11.89 -10.93 -2.78
C VAL A 248 12.93 -9.84 -3.02
N GLU A 249 13.35 -9.62 -4.26
CA GLU A 249 14.28 -8.55 -4.62
C GLU A 249 13.71 -7.17 -4.29
N LEU A 250 12.43 -6.92 -4.62
CA LEU A 250 11.74 -5.69 -4.23
C LEU A 250 11.68 -5.48 -2.72
N LEU A 251 11.49 -6.56 -1.93
CA LEU A 251 11.51 -6.49 -0.48
C LEU A 251 12.91 -6.22 0.07
N VAL A 252 13.95 -6.85 -0.49
CA VAL A 252 15.34 -6.61 -0.12
C VAL A 252 15.73 -5.15 -0.39
N ASP A 253 15.39 -4.62 -1.56
CA ASP A 253 15.64 -3.22 -1.91
C ASP A 253 14.84 -2.25 -1.00
N ALA A 254 13.62 -2.63 -0.60
CA ALA A 254 12.85 -1.86 0.39
C ALA A 254 13.50 -1.88 1.78
N PHE A 255 13.99 -3.02 2.25
CA PHE A 255 14.69 -3.12 3.54
C PHE A 255 16.00 -2.34 3.56
N ASP A 256 16.70 -2.20 2.44
CA ASP A 256 17.90 -1.35 2.35
C ASP A 256 17.57 0.13 2.60
N LYS A 257 16.46 0.59 2.02
CA LYS A 257 15.95 1.97 2.17
C LYS A 257 15.43 2.22 3.59
N ILE A 258 14.68 1.26 4.17
CA ILE A 258 14.13 1.35 5.52
C ILE A 258 15.22 1.22 6.59
N GLY A 259 16.20 0.35 6.34
CA GLY A 259 17.23 -0.19 7.24
C GLY A 259 16.90 -0.27 8.72
N ASP A 260 15.77 -0.89 9.02
CA ASP A 260 15.42 -1.31 10.37
C ASP A 260 16.20 -2.61 10.71
N SER A 261 16.92 -2.59 11.83
CA SER A 261 17.79 -3.69 12.29
C SER A 261 17.01 -5.00 12.57
N ARG A 262 15.69 -4.95 12.75
CA ARG A 262 14.85 -6.15 12.92
C ARG A 262 14.78 -7.03 11.68
N ALA A 263 15.08 -6.48 10.50
CA ALA A 263 15.12 -7.24 9.25
C ALA A 263 16.32 -8.20 9.16
N ILE A 264 17.33 -8.08 10.02
CA ILE A 264 18.55 -8.91 9.98
C ILE A 264 18.22 -10.40 10.00
N ILE A 265 17.38 -10.85 10.96
CA ILE A 265 17.09 -12.28 11.13
C ILE A 265 16.37 -12.88 9.90
N PRO A 266 15.27 -12.27 9.39
CA PRO A 266 14.64 -12.73 8.16
C PRO A 266 15.57 -12.71 6.93
N VAL A 267 16.42 -11.69 6.79
CA VAL A 267 17.35 -11.56 5.65
C VAL A 267 18.47 -12.60 5.74
N GLN A 268 18.97 -12.92 6.94
CA GLN A 268 19.91 -14.03 7.14
C GLN A 268 19.26 -15.39 6.79
N ALA A 269 17.99 -15.59 7.14
CA ALA A 269 17.26 -16.80 6.76
C ALA A 269 17.11 -16.89 5.23
N LEU A 270 16.81 -15.79 4.56
CA LEU A 270 16.79 -15.71 3.09
C LEU A 270 18.16 -16.08 2.50
N LYS A 271 19.26 -15.53 3.02
CA LYS A 271 20.62 -15.86 2.55
C LYS A 271 20.88 -17.36 2.58
N ARG A 272 20.54 -18.04 3.68
CA ARG A 272 20.71 -19.50 3.81
C ARG A 272 19.88 -20.27 2.79
N GLN A 273 18.65 -19.83 2.53
CA GLN A 273 17.79 -20.46 1.53
C GLN A 273 18.29 -20.24 0.09
N LEU A 274 18.83 -19.06 -0.21
CA LEU A 274 19.45 -18.77 -1.51
C LEU A 274 20.68 -19.65 -1.75
N ILE A 275 21.54 -19.83 -0.75
CA ILE A 275 22.68 -20.75 -0.85
C ILE A 275 22.22 -22.19 -1.13
N ALA A 276 21.20 -22.66 -0.40
CA ALA A 276 20.65 -24.01 -0.62
C ALA A 276 20.02 -24.17 -2.03
N LYS A 277 19.32 -23.14 -2.53
CA LYS A 277 18.76 -23.17 -3.90
C LYS A 277 19.80 -23.05 -4.99
N GLN A 278 20.89 -22.32 -4.73
CA GLN A 278 22.03 -22.27 -5.62
C GLN A 278 22.69 -23.65 -5.76
N SER A 279 22.96 -24.35 -4.65
CA SER A 279 23.56 -25.69 -4.73
C SER A 279 22.63 -26.68 -5.44
N GLU A 280 21.32 -26.64 -5.17
CA GLU A 280 20.33 -27.45 -5.91
C GLU A 280 20.35 -27.17 -7.42
N PHE A 281 20.53 -25.90 -7.82
CA PHE A 281 20.59 -25.51 -9.22
C PHE A 281 21.88 -25.99 -9.90
N GLU A 282 23.02 -25.83 -9.24
CA GLU A 282 24.33 -26.28 -9.74
C GLU A 282 24.35 -27.81 -9.91
N ASP A 283 23.80 -28.56 -8.95
CA ASP A 283 23.65 -30.02 -9.06
C ASP A 283 22.79 -30.43 -10.25
N ARG A 284 21.68 -29.70 -10.50
CA ARG A 284 20.82 -29.96 -11.66
C ARG A 284 21.51 -29.66 -12.98
N GLN A 285 22.25 -28.55 -13.06
CA GLN A 285 23.04 -28.19 -14.24
C GLN A 285 24.10 -29.25 -14.52
N LEU A 286 24.83 -29.69 -13.48
CA LEU A 286 25.85 -30.73 -13.63
C LEU A 286 25.25 -32.05 -14.12
N ARG A 287 24.11 -32.49 -13.57
CA ARG A 287 23.40 -33.69 -14.05
C ARG A 287 22.93 -33.54 -15.50
N ALA A 288 22.39 -32.38 -15.87
CA ALA A 288 21.94 -32.10 -17.23
C ALA A 288 23.10 -32.09 -18.23
N GLN A 289 24.22 -31.46 -17.87
CA GLN A 289 25.44 -31.45 -18.68
C GLN A 289 26.02 -32.85 -18.84
N THR A 290 26.06 -33.64 -17.76
CA THR A 290 26.53 -35.04 -17.81
C THR A 290 25.65 -35.88 -18.74
N ALA A 291 24.33 -35.75 -18.64
CA ALA A 291 23.40 -36.45 -19.50
C ALA A 291 23.51 -36.01 -20.97
N SER A 292 23.68 -34.70 -21.22
CA SER A 292 23.91 -34.17 -22.56
C SER A 292 25.23 -34.68 -23.15
N TRP A 293 26.29 -34.75 -22.34
CA TRP A 293 27.59 -35.27 -22.74
C TRP A 293 27.51 -36.76 -23.11
N GLN A 294 26.86 -37.56 -22.27
CA GLN A 294 26.63 -38.99 -22.55
C GLN A 294 25.87 -39.19 -23.87
N ARG A 295 24.84 -38.40 -24.17
CA ARG A 295 24.11 -38.46 -25.44
C ARG A 295 24.97 -38.04 -26.63
N SER A 296 25.68 -36.91 -26.52
CA SER A 296 26.51 -36.36 -27.60
C SER A 296 27.63 -37.34 -27.99
N VAL A 297 28.27 -37.96 -27.00
CA VAL A 297 29.32 -38.97 -27.21
C VAL A 297 28.76 -40.19 -27.95
N LEU A 298 27.57 -40.67 -27.58
CA LEU A 298 26.95 -41.82 -28.22
C LEU A 298 26.50 -41.54 -29.66
N GLU A 299 26.03 -40.32 -29.95
CA GLU A 299 25.43 -40.00 -31.25
C GLU A 299 26.43 -39.50 -32.29
N THR A 300 27.41 -38.68 -31.89
CA THR A 300 28.16 -37.85 -32.85
C THR A 300 29.67 -37.92 -32.72
N ASN A 301 30.22 -38.57 -31.67
CA ASN A 301 31.63 -38.46 -31.28
C ASN A 301 32.13 -37.00 -31.12
N ALA A 302 31.23 -36.02 -31.04
CA ALA A 302 31.56 -34.62 -30.86
C ALA A 302 31.42 -34.20 -29.39
N LEU A 303 32.31 -33.33 -28.93
CA LEU A 303 32.24 -32.71 -27.61
C LEU A 303 31.11 -31.67 -27.59
N PRO A 304 30.17 -31.74 -26.64
CA PRO A 304 29.11 -30.75 -26.53
C PRO A 304 29.69 -29.39 -26.13
N GLN A 305 29.18 -28.32 -26.75
CA GLN A 305 29.49 -26.96 -26.31
C GLN A 305 28.72 -26.65 -25.02
N VAL A 306 29.45 -26.35 -23.95
CA VAL A 306 28.87 -25.95 -22.67
C VAL A 306 28.59 -24.46 -22.71
N THR A 307 27.31 -24.07 -22.83
CA THR A 307 26.90 -22.68 -22.64
C THR A 307 26.72 -22.41 -21.14
N ALA A 308 27.37 -21.36 -20.64
CA ALA A 308 27.25 -20.97 -19.24
C ALA A 308 25.85 -20.38 -19.00
N VAL A 309 24.98 -21.13 -18.32
CA VAL A 309 23.67 -20.63 -17.88
C VAL A 309 23.90 -19.74 -16.65
N GLU A 310 23.50 -18.47 -16.73
CA GLU A 310 23.60 -17.55 -15.61
C GLU A 310 22.73 -18.05 -14.44
N ASN A 311 23.34 -18.14 -13.24
CA ASN A 311 22.63 -18.55 -12.04
C ASN A 311 21.79 -17.36 -11.51
N PRO A 312 20.45 -17.44 -11.55
CA PRO A 312 19.59 -16.32 -11.19
C PRO A 312 19.72 -15.93 -9.71
N TYR A 313 20.14 -16.85 -8.84
CA TYR A 313 20.26 -16.60 -7.39
C TYR A 313 21.47 -15.74 -7.02
N ARG A 314 22.49 -15.66 -7.88
CA ARG A 314 23.77 -15.02 -7.56
C ARG A 314 23.64 -13.52 -7.37
N ASN A 315 22.83 -12.86 -8.20
CA ASN A 315 22.62 -11.40 -8.12
C ASN A 315 21.84 -11.03 -6.84
N LEU A 316 20.79 -11.79 -6.53
CA LEU A 316 20.02 -11.60 -5.30
C LEU A 316 20.86 -11.89 -4.04
N GLN A 317 21.72 -12.91 -4.06
CA GLN A 317 22.62 -13.19 -2.95
C GLN A 317 23.58 -12.02 -2.66
N ARG A 318 24.18 -11.43 -3.71
CA ARG A 318 25.05 -10.25 -3.54
C ARG A 318 24.29 -9.06 -2.95
N LYS A 319 23.04 -8.83 -3.38
CA LYS A 319 22.17 -7.79 -2.79
C LYS A 319 21.90 -8.05 -1.31
N VAL A 320 21.55 -9.29 -0.97
CA VAL A 320 21.31 -9.72 0.41
C VAL A 320 22.56 -9.55 1.29
N GLU A 321 23.74 -9.88 0.76
CA GLU A 321 25.01 -9.70 1.49
C GLU A 321 25.31 -8.23 1.77
N ARG A 322 25.13 -7.36 0.78
CA ARG A 322 25.26 -5.90 0.95
C ARG A 322 24.26 -5.37 1.98
N LEU A 323 22.98 -5.78 1.86
CA LEU A 323 21.94 -5.38 2.80
C LEU A 323 22.30 -5.80 4.24
N LEU A 324 22.77 -7.03 4.44
CA LEU A 324 23.15 -7.49 5.78
C LEU A 324 24.26 -6.64 6.39
N SER A 325 25.30 -6.29 5.62
CA SER A 325 26.33 -5.38 6.13
C SER A 325 25.76 -4.01 6.52
N THR A 326 24.87 -3.44 5.70
CA THR A 326 24.21 -2.15 6.01
C THR A 326 23.37 -2.24 7.28
N LEU A 327 22.59 -3.31 7.45
CA LEU A 327 21.72 -3.49 8.62
C LEU A 327 22.53 -3.73 9.91
N GLU A 328 23.62 -4.49 9.83
CA GLU A 328 24.52 -4.74 10.97
C GLU A 328 25.22 -3.46 11.42
N GLU A 329 25.72 -2.64 10.47
CA GLU A 329 26.31 -1.34 10.78
C GLU A 329 25.29 -0.42 11.49
N ARG A 330 24.05 -0.34 10.97
CA ARG A 330 22.98 0.46 11.59
C ARG A 330 22.61 -0.04 12.99
N ARG A 331 22.55 -1.36 13.19
CA ARG A 331 22.30 -1.95 14.52
C ARG A 331 23.38 -1.52 15.52
N VAL A 332 24.65 -1.54 15.12
CA VAL A 332 25.76 -1.10 15.98
C VAL A 332 25.65 0.40 16.30
N GLN A 333 25.30 1.24 15.32
CA GLN A 333 25.05 2.67 15.56
C GLN A 333 23.89 2.92 16.53
N GLU A 334 22.81 2.14 16.42
CA GLU A 334 21.66 2.19 17.34
C GLU A 334 22.05 1.80 18.77
N GLU A 335 22.77 0.69 18.93
CA GLU A 335 23.27 0.23 20.24
C GLU A 335 24.21 1.26 20.88
N LEU A 336 25.09 1.89 20.09
CA LEU A 336 25.96 2.97 20.57
C LEU A 336 25.16 4.20 21.01
N HIS A 337 24.17 4.61 20.24
CA HIS A 337 23.32 5.75 20.59
C HIS A 337 22.53 5.49 21.89
N ASP A 338 21.93 4.31 22.02
CA ASP A 338 21.20 3.91 23.22
C ASP A 338 22.12 3.86 24.46
N ASN A 339 23.36 3.41 24.29
CA ASN A 339 24.36 3.40 25.36
C ASN A 339 24.76 4.82 25.80
N LEU A 340 24.87 5.78 24.87
CA LEU A 340 25.15 7.19 25.19
C LEU A 340 23.99 7.85 25.95
N LEU A 341 22.74 7.53 25.56
CA LEU A 341 21.56 8.02 26.27
C LEU A 341 21.47 7.43 27.67
N ARG A 342 21.76 6.13 27.85
CA ARG A 342 21.78 5.48 29.17
C ARG A 342 22.90 5.99 30.07
N GLY A 343 24.08 6.24 29.50
CA GLY A 343 25.22 6.78 30.24
C GLY A 343 25.01 8.19 30.78
N THR A 344 24.06 8.94 30.23
CA THR A 344 23.71 10.29 30.67
C THR A 344 22.46 10.36 31.55
N SER A 345 21.66 9.29 31.62
CA SER A 345 20.35 9.30 32.30
C SER A 345 20.28 8.48 33.59
N ALA A 346 21.35 7.77 33.96
CA ALA A 346 21.45 7.11 35.26
C ALA A 346 22.65 7.66 36.04
N PRO A 347 22.47 8.65 36.94
CA PRO A 347 23.44 8.84 38.01
C PRO A 347 23.56 7.51 38.77
N GLN A 348 24.77 6.98 38.86
CA GLN A 348 25.09 5.70 39.52
C GLN A 348 24.64 5.66 40.98
N ASP A 349 24.30 6.81 41.57
CA ASP A 349 23.88 6.94 42.94
C ASP A 349 22.71 7.92 43.07
N THR A 350 21.53 7.42 43.42
CA THR A 350 20.37 8.26 43.78
C THR A 350 20.64 9.06 45.06
N SER A 351 21.65 8.70 45.85
CA SER A 351 22.07 9.44 47.04
C SER A 351 22.87 10.71 46.74
N GLU A 352 23.33 10.92 45.50
CA GLU A 352 23.98 12.17 45.08
C GLU A 352 22.99 13.25 44.61
N LEU A 353 21.77 12.87 44.20
CA LEU A 353 20.74 13.83 43.74
C LEU A 353 20.06 14.60 44.89
N LEU A 354 20.24 14.17 46.13
CA LEU A 354 19.62 14.77 47.33
C LEU A 354 20.64 15.20 48.38
N ARG A 355 21.92 15.38 48.03
CA ARG A 355 22.79 16.11 48.95
C ARG A 355 22.44 17.60 48.84
N PRO A 356 21.85 18.23 49.87
CA PRO A 356 21.80 19.68 49.91
C PRO A 356 23.24 20.16 49.77
N ILE A 357 23.47 21.10 48.86
CA ILE A 357 24.74 21.80 48.70
C ILE A 357 24.98 22.53 50.02
N THR A 358 25.58 21.82 50.96
CA THR A 358 26.07 22.31 52.25
C THR A 358 27.56 22.59 52.12
N GLY A 359 27.97 23.03 50.93
CA GLY A 359 29.16 23.83 50.77
C GLY A 359 28.80 25.26 51.12
N LYS A 360 29.23 25.71 52.31
CA LYS A 360 29.48 27.13 52.58
C LYS A 360 30.55 27.61 51.57
N THR A 361 30.14 27.84 50.34
CA THR A 361 30.86 28.73 49.46
C THR A 361 30.18 30.07 49.71
N GLU A 362 30.91 31.00 50.32
CA GLU A 362 30.55 32.41 50.31
C GLU A 362 30.23 32.78 48.86
N MET A 363 28.93 32.87 48.60
CA MET A 363 28.37 33.20 47.31
C MET A 363 28.61 34.70 47.15
N GLU A 364 29.74 35.06 46.54
CA GLU A 364 29.83 36.36 45.88
C GLU A 364 28.60 36.48 44.98
N PRO A 365 27.84 37.58 45.09
CA PRO A 365 26.63 37.76 44.31
C PRO A 365 27.01 37.69 42.82
N PRO A 366 26.33 36.85 42.01
CA PRO A 366 26.56 36.86 40.58
C PRO A 366 26.27 38.27 40.08
N GLU A 367 27.26 38.91 39.48
CA GLU A 367 27.10 40.16 38.76
C GLU A 367 25.92 39.97 37.79
N GLN A 368 24.79 40.57 38.15
CA GLN A 368 23.62 40.66 37.30
C GLN A 368 24.08 41.37 36.02
N LEU A 369 24.26 40.59 34.95
CA LEU A 369 24.28 41.09 33.59
C LEU A 369 22.91 41.69 33.30
N LEU A 370 22.74 42.95 33.71
CA LEU A 370 21.77 43.90 33.21
C LEU A 370 21.92 43.94 31.69
N ARG A 371 21.16 43.10 30.99
CA ARG A 371 20.91 43.33 29.57
C ARG A 371 20.15 44.63 29.47
N ALA A 372 20.81 45.62 28.89
CA ALA A 372 20.20 46.86 28.45
C ALA A 372 18.95 46.54 27.61
N GLN A 373 17.81 46.92 28.16
CA GLN A 373 16.55 47.01 27.45
C GLN A 373 16.60 48.29 26.60
N GLY A 374 17.30 48.26 25.46
CA GLY A 374 17.09 49.19 24.35
C GLY A 374 16.17 48.47 23.35
N GLY A 375 14.97 48.93 23.00
CA GLY A 375 14.52 50.32 22.92
C GLY A 375 15.11 50.97 21.67
N ASP A 376 14.54 50.65 20.50
CA ASP A 376 14.39 51.49 19.29
C ASP A 376 13.86 50.58 18.15
N SER A 377 12.57 50.60 17.78
CA SER A 377 11.82 51.66 17.08
C SER A 377 12.45 52.07 15.74
N GLU A 378 12.04 51.44 14.63
CA GLU A 378 11.82 52.10 13.32
C GLU A 378 11.18 51.06 12.38
N ALA A 379 9.86 51.08 12.13
CA ALA A 379 9.15 51.98 11.23
C ALA A 379 9.76 52.03 9.80
N LYS A 380 9.18 51.24 8.88
CA LYS A 380 9.08 51.49 7.42
C LYS A 380 8.06 50.48 6.88
N ARG A 381 6.81 50.92 6.72
CA ARG A 381 6.19 51.42 5.47
C ARG A 381 5.98 50.34 4.43
#